data_AF-A0A523H1B1-F1
#
_entry.id   AF-A0A523H1B1-F1
#
_cell.length_a   1.000
_cell.length_b   1.000
_cell.length_c   1.000
_cell.angle_alpha   90.00
_cell.angle_beta   90.00
_cell.angle_gamma   90.00
#
_symmetry.space_group_name_H-M   'P 1'
#
loop_
_entity.id
_entity.type
_entity.pdbx_description
1 polymer ?
#
loop_
_entity_poly.entity_id
_entity_poly.type
_entity_poly.pdbx_seq_one_letter_code
_entity_poly.pdbx_strand_id
1 'polypeptide(L)'
;MDNAKLEVLLSQQVDSIIGTPGRWQVTYRELPMIIITDETNDRMRIIAPIVDVDKLDKEVLLDCLVANYHTALDVKYAVSNDIMWSVFIHPLSPLTEGELKSAIEQVYLAVTTFGGSYTSTQLLFGGNANEERDSKPKLKKI
;
A
#
# COMPACT_ATOMS: atom_id res chain seq x y z
N MET A 1 14.35 -8.11 10.98
CA MET A 1 15.08 -7.25 10.03
C MET A 1 15.78 -6.12 10.78
N ASP A 2 16.81 -5.52 10.19
CA ASP A 2 17.37 -4.21 10.56
C ASP A 2 17.46 -3.32 9.31
N ASN A 3 17.78 -2.04 9.47
CA ASN A 3 17.80 -1.06 8.38
C ASN A 3 18.88 -1.35 7.34
N ALA A 4 20.05 -1.84 7.76
CA ALA A 4 21.14 -2.15 6.86
C ALA A 4 20.77 -3.32 5.93
N LYS A 5 20.21 -4.39 6.50
CA LYS A 5 19.72 -5.54 5.74
C LYS A 5 18.52 -5.17 4.88
N LEU A 6 17.60 -4.36 5.40
CA LEU A 6 16.43 -3.88 4.66
C LEU A 6 16.85 -3.10 3.41
N GLU A 7 17.79 -2.18 3.52
CA GLU A 7 18.30 -1.39 2.39
C GLU A 7 18.86 -2.26 1.26
N VAL A 8 19.66 -3.27 1.62
CA VAL A 8 20.19 -4.25 0.65
C VAL A 8 19.06 -4.97 -0.07
N LEU A 9 18.07 -5.47 0.68
CA LEU A 9 16.93 -6.18 0.08
C LEU A 9 16.08 -5.27 -0.81
N LEU A 10 15.84 -4.03 -0.40
CA LEU A 10 15.11 -3.06 -1.21
C LEU A 10 15.83 -2.81 -2.54
N SER A 11 17.14 -2.61 -2.52
CA SER A 11 17.94 -2.37 -3.75
C SER A 11 17.85 -3.50 -4.78
N GLN A 12 17.45 -4.71 -4.37
CA GLN A 12 17.26 -5.86 -5.24
C GLN A 12 15.81 -6.01 -5.76
N GLN A 13 14.86 -5.37 -5.08
CA GLN A 13 13.42 -5.57 -5.32
C GLN A 13 12.75 -4.39 -6.04
N VAL A 14 13.33 -3.19 -5.96
CA VAL A 14 12.75 -1.95 -6.51
C VAL A 14 13.57 -1.40 -7.68
N ASP A 15 12.93 -0.60 -8.54
CA ASP A 15 13.57 -0.02 -9.73
C ASP A 15 14.61 1.04 -9.35
N SER A 16 14.31 1.82 -8.31
CA SER A 16 15.23 2.82 -7.76
C SER A 16 14.99 3.04 -6.28
N ILE A 17 16.05 3.36 -5.55
CA ILE A 17 16.02 3.70 -4.12
C ILE A 17 16.89 4.93 -3.87
N ILE A 18 16.36 5.89 -3.11
CA ILE A 18 17.09 7.05 -2.58
C ILE A 18 16.75 7.26 -1.11
N GLY A 19 17.63 7.91 -0.37
CA GLY A 19 17.42 8.24 1.03
C GLY A 19 18.54 7.69 1.91
N THR A 20 18.20 7.38 3.15
CA THR A 20 19.14 6.93 4.18
C THR A 20 18.50 5.82 5.02
N PRO A 21 19.31 4.99 5.69
CA PRO A 21 18.81 3.99 6.63
C PRO A 21 17.64 4.48 7.51
N GLY A 22 16.51 3.79 7.37
CA GLY A 22 15.25 4.04 8.08
C GLY A 22 14.28 5.02 7.42
N ARG A 23 14.68 5.68 6.32
CA ARG A 23 13.81 6.53 5.49
C ARG A 23 14.24 6.46 4.04
N TRP A 24 13.48 5.72 3.24
CA TRP A 24 13.74 5.55 1.81
C TRP A 24 12.55 6.00 0.98
N GLN A 25 12.85 6.62 -0.16
CA GLN A 25 11.91 6.76 -1.26
C GLN A 25 12.30 5.74 -2.31
N VAL A 26 11.34 4.94 -2.74
CA VAL A 26 11.55 3.87 -3.71
C VAL A 26 10.60 4.03 -4.88
N THR A 27 11.01 3.58 -6.05
CA THR A 27 10.13 3.44 -7.21
C THR A 27 9.98 1.96 -7.50
N TYR A 28 8.76 1.47 -7.55
CA TYR A 28 8.46 0.07 -7.86
C TYR A 28 7.40 0.01 -8.95
N ARG A 29 7.79 -0.49 -10.14
CA ARG A 29 6.96 -0.51 -11.36
C ARG A 29 6.35 0.87 -11.63
N GLU A 30 7.22 1.89 -11.67
CA GLU A 30 6.87 3.30 -11.88
C GLU A 30 6.06 3.95 -10.74
N LEU A 31 5.67 3.20 -9.70
CA LEU A 31 4.95 3.72 -8.56
C LEU A 31 5.90 4.22 -7.46
N PRO A 32 5.87 5.51 -7.10
CA PRO A 32 6.64 6.02 -5.98
C PRO A 32 6.04 5.55 -4.65
N MET A 33 6.89 5.04 -3.77
CA MET A 33 6.54 4.65 -2.39
C MET A 33 7.57 5.22 -1.40
N ILE A 34 7.17 5.28 -0.13
CA ILE A 34 8.03 5.69 0.98
C ILE A 34 8.08 4.55 1.99
N ILE A 35 9.29 4.20 2.41
CA ILE A 35 9.54 3.20 3.44
C ILE A 35 10.16 3.91 4.64
N ILE A 36 9.49 3.80 5.79
CA ILE A 36 9.90 4.46 7.02
C ILE A 36 9.99 3.40 8.11
N THR A 37 11.09 3.39 8.86
CA THR A 37 11.25 2.50 10.00
C THR A 37 11.62 3.27 11.26
N ASP A 38 11.39 2.61 12.38
CA ASP A 38 11.87 2.98 13.70
C ASP A 38 12.37 1.69 14.35
N GLU A 39 13.68 1.46 14.32
CA GLU A 39 14.32 0.30 14.94
C GLU A 39 14.15 0.28 16.46
N THR A 40 14.06 1.46 17.09
CA THR A 40 13.95 1.57 18.55
C THR A 40 12.58 1.10 19.01
N ASN A 41 11.52 1.47 18.28
CA ASN A 41 10.14 1.11 18.61
C ASN A 41 9.63 -0.12 17.85
N ASP A 42 10.49 -0.78 17.08
CA ASP A 42 10.19 -1.94 16.25
C ASP A 42 8.98 -1.71 15.33
N ARG A 43 9.09 -0.71 14.47
CA ARG A 43 8.04 -0.35 13.50
C ARG A 43 8.62 -0.14 12.12
N MET A 44 7.86 -0.57 11.12
CA MET A 44 8.08 -0.22 9.73
C MET A 44 6.75 0.12 9.07
N ARG A 45 6.79 1.03 8.09
CA ARG A 45 5.68 1.34 7.20
C ARG A 45 6.16 1.44 5.77
N ILE A 46 5.38 0.88 4.85
CA ILE A 46 5.48 1.14 3.41
C ILE A 46 4.21 1.88 3.03
N ILE A 47 4.35 3.06 2.44
CA ILE A 47 3.23 3.90 2.06
C ILE A 47 3.35 4.38 0.63
N ALA A 48 2.23 4.50 -0.06
CA ALA A 48 2.16 5.06 -1.40
C ALA A 48 0.95 5.99 -1.51
N PRO A 49 1.13 7.21 -2.06
CA PRO A 49 0.01 8.12 -2.28
C PRO A 49 -0.88 7.57 -3.40
N ILE A 50 -2.19 7.74 -3.27
CA ILE A 50 -3.18 7.31 -4.27
C ILE A 50 -3.77 8.54 -4.96
N VAL A 51 -4.49 9.38 -4.22
CA VAL A 51 -5.23 10.52 -4.78
C VAL A 51 -5.60 11.51 -3.68
N ASP A 52 -5.74 12.78 -4.04
CA ASP A 52 -6.29 13.79 -3.13
C ASP A 52 -7.73 13.46 -2.73
N VAL A 53 -8.05 13.62 -1.45
CA VAL A 53 -9.35 13.28 -0.89
C VAL A 53 -10.47 14.18 -1.44
N ASP A 54 -10.14 15.40 -1.84
CA ASP A 54 -11.11 16.33 -2.43
C ASP A 54 -11.70 15.83 -3.76
N LYS A 55 -10.96 14.97 -4.49
CA LYS A 55 -11.39 14.29 -5.72
C LYS A 55 -12.26 13.06 -5.47
N LEU A 56 -12.36 12.61 -4.22
CA LEU A 56 -13.11 11.42 -3.85
C LEU A 56 -14.56 11.75 -3.48
N ASP A 57 -15.47 10.92 -3.98
CA ASP A 57 -16.84 10.86 -3.50
C ASP A 57 -16.90 10.14 -2.15
N LYS A 58 -17.92 10.47 -1.34
CA LYS A 58 -18.07 9.90 0.02
C LYS A 58 -18.23 8.38 -0.03
N GLU A 59 -18.89 7.88 -1.07
CA GLU A 59 -19.09 6.47 -1.34
C GLU A 59 -17.75 5.75 -1.51
N VAL A 60 -16.79 6.35 -2.22
CA VAL A 60 -15.45 5.78 -2.40
C VAL A 60 -14.69 5.67 -1.07
N LEU A 61 -14.83 6.68 -0.20
CA LEU A 61 -14.25 6.62 1.15
C LEU A 61 -14.86 5.49 1.97
N LEU A 62 -16.17 5.26 1.87
CA LEU A 62 -16.84 4.16 2.55
C LEU A 62 -16.39 2.80 1.99
N ASP A 63 -16.27 2.68 0.67
CA ASP A 63 -15.76 1.48 0.01
C ASP A 63 -14.33 1.14 0.47
N CYS A 64 -13.47 2.15 0.65
CA CYS A 64 -12.13 1.96 1.23
C CYS A 64 -12.17 1.38 2.65
N LEU A 65 -13.11 1.86 3.49
CA LEU A 65 -13.28 1.35 4.85
C LEU A 65 -13.80 -0.10 4.85
N VAL A 66 -14.71 -0.44 3.94
CA VAL A 66 -15.19 -1.82 3.76
C VAL A 66 -14.07 -2.72 3.24
N ALA A 67 -13.30 -2.25 2.26
CA ALA A 67 -12.15 -2.97 1.72
C ALA A 67 -11.08 -3.23 2.78
N ASN A 68 -10.84 -2.27 3.68
CA ASN A 68 -9.92 -2.45 4.81
C ASN A 68 -10.27 -3.64 5.70
N TYR A 69 -11.55 -4.00 5.79
CA TYR A 69 -12.02 -5.15 6.56
C TYR A 69 -11.98 -6.46 5.75
N HIS A 70 -12.24 -6.40 4.44
CA HIS A 70 -12.36 -7.59 3.61
C HIS A 70 -11.14 -7.85 2.71
N THR A 71 -10.89 -6.99 1.73
CA THR A 71 -10.06 -7.28 0.54
C THR A 71 -8.66 -6.67 0.58
N ALA A 72 -8.44 -5.64 1.38
CA ALA A 72 -7.13 -4.98 1.49
C ALA A 72 -6.13 -5.77 2.37
N LEU A 73 -6.59 -6.80 3.09
CA LEU A 73 -5.79 -7.71 3.90
C LEU A 73 -4.82 -6.95 4.84
N ASP A 74 -3.51 -7.06 4.60
CA ASP A 74 -2.46 -6.44 5.42
C ASP A 74 -2.28 -4.94 5.14
N VAL A 75 -2.78 -4.46 3.99
CA VAL A 75 -2.79 -3.05 3.62
C VAL A 75 -4.05 -2.37 4.14
N LYS A 76 -3.92 -1.07 4.42
CA LYS A 76 -5.04 -0.19 4.75
C LYS A 76 -5.03 1.03 3.83
N TYR A 77 -6.21 1.41 3.36
CA TYR A 77 -6.50 2.73 2.85
C TYR A 77 -6.64 3.71 4.02
N ALA A 78 -5.85 4.77 4.04
CA ALA A 78 -5.83 5.75 5.12
C ALA A 78 -5.71 7.17 4.58
N VAL A 79 -6.34 8.13 5.24
CA VAL A 79 -6.24 9.56 4.89
C VAL A 79 -5.21 10.25 5.79
N SER A 80 -4.32 11.03 5.18
CA SER A 80 -3.40 11.92 5.88
C SER A 80 -2.98 13.06 4.97
N ASN A 81 -2.97 14.30 5.51
CA ASN A 81 -2.68 15.52 4.77
C ASN A 81 -3.49 15.64 3.47
N ASP A 82 -4.80 15.40 3.56
CA ASP A 82 -5.75 15.45 2.43
C ASP A 82 -5.44 14.51 1.26
N ILE A 83 -4.58 13.50 1.48
CA ILE A 83 -4.24 12.46 0.50
C ILE A 83 -4.75 11.12 1.03
N MET A 84 -5.33 10.32 0.13
CA MET A 84 -5.58 8.90 0.34
C MET A 84 -4.29 8.12 0.10
N TRP A 85 -3.95 7.24 1.05
CA TRP A 85 -2.73 6.44 1.04
C TRP A 85 -3.05 4.95 1.05
N SER A 86 -2.24 4.17 0.33
CA SER A 86 -2.05 2.74 0.59
C SER A 86 -0.98 2.59 1.67
N VAL A 87 -1.29 1.87 2.75
CA VAL A 87 -0.43 1.78 3.94
C VAL A 87 -0.29 0.33 4.39
N PHE A 88 0.94 -0.19 4.38
CA PHE A 88 1.29 -1.43 5.05
C PHE A 88 2.09 -1.11 6.32
N ILE A 89 1.72 -1.71 7.46
CA ILE A 89 2.35 -1.48 8.76
C ILE A 89 2.74 -2.82 9.37
N HIS A 90 3.99 -2.94 9.82
CA HIS A 90 4.48 -4.18 10.42
C HIS A 90 5.59 -3.87 11.45
N PRO A 91 5.89 -4.77 12.40
CA PRO A 91 7.13 -4.68 13.18
C PRO A 91 8.35 -4.95 12.30
N LEU A 92 9.48 -4.28 12.54
CA LEU A 92 10.67 -4.44 11.69
C LEU A 92 11.41 -5.75 12.01
N SER A 93 11.53 -6.10 13.29
CA SER A 93 12.33 -7.21 13.79
C SER A 93 11.88 -8.59 13.27
N PRO A 94 10.58 -8.93 13.18
CA PRO A 94 10.15 -10.21 12.61
C PRO A 94 10.05 -10.20 11.08
N LEU A 95 10.13 -9.03 10.42
CA LEU A 95 9.98 -8.94 8.97
C LEU A 95 11.01 -9.82 8.27
N THR A 96 10.52 -10.75 7.47
CA THR A 96 11.31 -11.61 6.60
C THR A 96 11.48 -11.00 5.21
N GLU A 97 12.43 -11.51 4.43
CA GLU A 97 12.61 -11.09 3.03
C GLU A 97 11.39 -11.39 2.16
N GLY A 98 10.76 -12.55 2.37
CA GLY A 98 9.55 -12.94 1.65
C GLY A 98 8.37 -12.04 1.97
N GLU A 99 8.20 -11.68 3.25
CA GLU A 99 7.18 -10.72 3.69
C GLU A 99 7.44 -9.32 3.16
N LEU A 100 8.70 -8.86 3.11
CA LEU A 100 9.03 -7.57 2.51
C LEU A 100 8.61 -7.51 1.03
N LYS A 101 8.95 -8.55 0.26
CA LYS A 101 8.57 -8.64 -1.15
C LYS A 101 7.05 -8.66 -1.32
N SER A 102 6.36 -9.43 -0.48
CA SER A 102 4.90 -9.47 -0.44
C SER A 102 4.32 -8.10 -0.12
N ALA A 103 4.83 -7.42 0.90
CA ALA A 103 4.35 -6.12 1.35
C ALA A 103 4.48 -5.03 0.27
N ILE A 104 5.60 -4.99 -0.46
CA ILE A 104 5.79 -4.04 -1.58
C ILE A 104 4.76 -4.31 -2.68
N GLU A 105 4.57 -5.57 -3.08
CA GLU A 105 3.56 -5.94 -4.07
C GLU A 105 2.14 -5.62 -3.56
N GLN A 106 1.84 -5.85 -2.29
CA GLN A 106 0.54 -5.55 -1.70
C GLN A 106 0.22 -4.05 -1.71
N VAL A 107 1.19 -3.21 -1.35
CA VAL A 107 1.03 -1.74 -1.43
C VAL A 107 0.81 -1.31 -2.87
N TYR A 108 1.57 -1.86 -3.82
CA TYR A 108 1.40 -1.61 -5.26
C TYR A 108 0.00 -2.02 -5.76
N LEU A 109 -0.46 -3.22 -5.41
CA LEU A 109 -1.77 -3.73 -5.82
C LEU A 109 -2.92 -2.91 -5.25
N ALA A 110 -2.83 -2.49 -3.99
CA ALA A 110 -3.83 -1.62 -3.40
C ALA A 110 -3.92 -0.25 -4.09
N VAL A 111 -2.81 0.30 -4.58
CA VAL A 111 -2.83 1.54 -5.37
C VAL A 111 -3.42 1.30 -6.76
N THR A 112 -2.96 0.25 -7.46
CA THR A 112 -3.36 0.00 -8.86
C THR A 112 -4.79 -0.52 -9.02
N THR A 113 -5.35 -1.15 -7.98
CA THR A 113 -6.74 -1.63 -7.97
C THR A 113 -7.72 -0.66 -7.29
N PHE A 114 -7.22 0.47 -6.79
CA PHE A 114 -8.03 1.51 -6.18
C PHE A 114 -9.08 2.01 -7.17
N GLY A 115 -10.32 2.17 -6.70
CA GLY A 115 -11.44 2.58 -7.54
C GLY A 115 -12.15 1.43 -8.26
N GLY A 116 -11.61 0.22 -8.23
CA GLY A 116 -12.21 -1.00 -8.80
C GLY A 116 -12.40 -2.09 -7.75
N SER A 117 -11.48 -3.07 -7.72
CA SER A 117 -11.58 -4.23 -6.82
C SER A 117 -11.01 -4.01 -5.42
N TYR A 118 -10.24 -2.94 -5.19
CA TYR A 118 -9.65 -2.60 -3.89
C TYR A 118 -8.94 -3.78 -3.19
N THR A 119 -8.19 -4.58 -3.94
CA THR A 119 -7.51 -5.78 -3.43
C THR A 119 -6.00 -5.55 -3.32
N SER A 120 -5.39 -6.05 -2.25
CA SER A 120 -3.93 -6.03 -2.08
C SER A 120 -3.25 -7.31 -2.55
N THR A 121 -4.01 -8.33 -2.96
CA THR A 121 -3.44 -9.58 -3.50
C THR A 121 -4.17 -10.01 -4.76
N GLN A 122 -3.52 -10.86 -5.56
CA GLN A 122 -4.16 -11.51 -6.71
C GLN A 122 -5.18 -12.59 -6.30
N LEU A 123 -5.21 -12.96 -5.02
CA LEU A 123 -6.09 -13.99 -4.47
C LEU A 123 -7.26 -13.35 -3.72
N LEU A 124 -8.47 -13.45 -4.26
CA LEU A 124 -9.69 -13.04 -3.56
C LEU A 124 -9.94 -13.96 -2.35
N PHE A 125 -9.61 -13.50 -1.16
CA PHE A 125 -10.00 -14.15 0.09
C PHE A 125 -11.49 -13.87 0.38
N GLY A 126 -12.31 -14.91 0.57
CA GLY A 126 -13.60 -14.77 1.29
C GLY A 126 -14.91 -14.65 0.48
N GLY A 127 -14.99 -15.10 -0.77
CA GLY A 127 -16.26 -15.55 -1.36
C GLY A 127 -16.90 -14.71 -2.47
N ASN A 128 -17.47 -15.45 -3.43
CA ASN A 128 -18.28 -15.07 -4.59
C ASN A 128 -17.63 -14.15 -5.64
N ALA A 129 -16.96 -14.79 -6.61
CA ALA A 129 -16.45 -14.22 -7.85
C ALA A 129 -17.53 -13.72 -8.84
N ASN A 130 -18.72 -13.32 -8.37
CA ASN A 130 -19.87 -12.95 -9.23
C ASN A 130 -20.49 -11.59 -8.86
N GLU A 131 -19.68 -10.61 -8.48
CA GLU A 131 -20.03 -9.21 -8.71
C GLU A 131 -18.88 -8.55 -9.45
N GLU A 132 -18.86 -8.72 -10.78
CA GLU A 132 -18.22 -7.73 -11.65
C GLU A 132 -18.97 -6.40 -11.44
N ARG A 133 -18.59 -5.65 -10.42
CA ARG A 133 -18.89 -4.21 -10.40
C ARG A 133 -17.98 -3.60 -11.43
N ASP A 134 -18.52 -3.49 -12.62
CA ASP A 134 -18.06 -2.60 -13.68
C ASP A 134 -18.10 -1.17 -13.11
N SER A 135 -17.06 -0.81 -12.36
CA SER A 135 -16.97 0.43 -11.60
C SER A 135 -15.62 1.04 -11.92
N LYS A 136 -15.58 1.75 -13.05
CA LYS A 136 -14.62 2.85 -13.17
C LYS A 136 -14.87 3.77 -11.97
N PRO A 137 -13.83 4.21 -11.25
CA PRO A 137 -14.02 5.13 -10.14
C PRO A 137 -14.80 6.34 -10.64
N LYS A 138 -15.95 6.61 -10.02
CA LYS A 138 -16.67 7.86 -10.23
C LYS A 138 -15.87 8.95 -9.54
N LEU A 139 -14.93 9.52 -10.30
CA LEU A 139 -14.29 10.78 -9.91
C LEU A 139 -15.35 11.88 -9.95
N LYS A 140 -15.26 12.84 -9.04
CA LYS A 140 -16.12 14.03 -9.09
C LYS A 140 -16.06 14.63 -10.49
N LYS A 141 -17.24 14.79 -11.11
CA LYS A 141 -17.35 15.57 -12.34
C LYS A 141 -17.12 17.03 -11.97
N ILE A 142 -16.14 17.65 -12.62
CA ILE A 142 -15.86 19.09 -12.57
C ILE A 142 -17.02 19.84 -13.22
#